data_AF-A0A1A8Z8K0-F1
#
_entry.id   AF-A0A1A8Z8K0-F1
#
_cell.length_a   1.000
_cell.length_b   1.000
_cell.length_c   1.000
_cell.angle_alpha   90.00
_cell.angle_beta   90.00
_cell.angle_gamma   90.00
#
_symmetry.space_group_name_H-M   'P 1'
#
loop_
_entity.id
_entity.type
_entity.pdbx_description
1 polymer ?
#
loop_
_entity_poly.entity_id
_entity_poly.type
_entity_poly.pdbx_seq_one_letter_code
_entity_poly.pdbx_strand_id
1 'polypeptide(L)'
;MTRPVLPELPVWRRIRRYAVPPAMIEACAAARAAGDWRAACAAGRIDVEVDLAAVRDGFGARQADLIEADLAVLAPDLLRWHLPRALGGRTSLATDHRWLLSVRDGRIGADDAVLVLRAPKTVDGSQRLRLTVRSAATAEPDWPDLPPVYWSAAHVGGLRAAHGGTPDRLPGFETDGSVRPFAAYPTRVDPADPATRAELFDRLIEAGDPVGAWAATGIELQLDPDGKVRHDPGVPIGLVLPVSLAAELDRLHARYGIDALMVWEDWQLGGELRREPHGVTFRPLESRSDYYRKPRLAAPVHHRPADLELVRHGLLDPAELHPLVRAALFPSAPATPPRDRIELRREVPVRCRGEWHVLRHGDGRLDPVAHPPEEVRREQLLAGLGGQVTGCLAAVAAWRGAAGPLPRALRQLRREVLLRVQHGGSAALTDLLDAGLDPRLGDGRGGTLLHHLRALDDTALVARLVDAGVPVAAGDRRGRTALHVAVGDGARPDQVRALLAAGADPTLTDHEGYGAAELAAGKAEMYDEDELDEEYRGPREVLAVLEEWMDR
;
A
#
# COMPACT_ATOMS: atom_id res chain seq x y z
N MET A 1 24.10 -22.95 -6.96
CA MET A 1 23.86 -22.55 -5.55
C MET A 1 22.72 -21.55 -5.56
N THR A 2 21.64 -21.86 -4.85
CA THR A 2 20.42 -21.04 -4.77
C THR A 2 20.69 -19.78 -3.96
N ARG A 3 20.40 -18.62 -4.55
CA ARG A 3 20.47 -17.28 -3.94
C ARG A 3 19.64 -17.23 -2.65
N PRO A 4 20.01 -16.42 -1.64
CA PRO A 4 19.18 -16.21 -0.46
C PRO A 4 17.78 -15.77 -0.89
N VAL A 5 16.76 -16.47 -0.41
CA VAL A 5 15.35 -16.15 -0.66
C VAL A 5 15.00 -14.99 0.26
N LEU A 6 14.75 -13.81 -0.30
CA LEU A 6 14.29 -12.66 0.48
C LEU A 6 12.96 -13.03 1.18
N PRO A 7 12.86 -12.93 2.52
CA PRO A 7 11.64 -13.25 3.27
C PRO A 7 10.39 -12.51 2.78
N GLU A 8 10.57 -11.36 2.13
CA GLU A 8 9.54 -10.44 1.67
C GLU A 8 8.91 -10.86 0.32
N LEU A 9 9.52 -11.79 -0.45
CA LEU A 9 9.02 -12.17 -1.78
C LEU A 9 7.53 -12.58 -1.79
N PRO A 10 7.01 -13.40 -0.85
CA PRO A 10 5.59 -13.74 -0.82
C PRO A 10 4.68 -12.54 -0.54
N VAL A 11 5.19 -11.52 0.16
CA VAL A 11 4.49 -10.28 0.46
C VAL A 11 4.49 -9.37 -0.76
N TRP A 12 5.63 -9.17 -1.41
CA TRP A 12 5.73 -8.37 -2.64
C TRP A 12 4.89 -8.94 -3.77
N ARG A 13 4.90 -10.27 -3.99
CA ARG A 13 4.05 -10.93 -4.98
C ARG A 13 2.56 -10.62 -4.75
N ARG A 14 2.15 -10.64 -3.48
CA ARG A 14 0.79 -10.30 -3.07
C ARG A 14 0.50 -8.82 -3.24
N ILE A 15 1.44 -7.93 -2.94
CA ILE A 15 1.31 -6.48 -3.18
C ILE A 15 1.09 -6.23 -4.68
N ARG A 16 1.91 -6.80 -5.56
CA ARG A 16 1.76 -6.63 -7.02
C ARG A 16 0.44 -7.16 -7.56
N ARG A 17 -0.11 -8.19 -6.93
CA ARG A 17 -1.41 -8.74 -7.30
C ARG A 17 -2.61 -7.87 -6.91
N TYR A 18 -2.56 -7.17 -5.77
CA TYR A 18 -3.76 -6.53 -5.21
C TYR A 18 -3.67 -5.02 -5.02
N ALA A 19 -2.48 -4.47 -4.77
CA ALA A 19 -2.36 -3.09 -4.30
C ALA A 19 -2.64 -2.04 -5.38
N VAL A 20 -2.48 -2.42 -6.65
CA VAL A 20 -2.84 -1.61 -7.83
C VAL A 20 -3.60 -2.52 -8.79
N PRO A 21 -4.94 -2.61 -8.67
CA PRO A 21 -5.74 -3.52 -9.50
C PRO A 21 -5.68 -3.17 -10.98
N PRO A 22 -5.80 -4.13 -11.91
CA PRO A 22 -5.83 -3.87 -13.35
C PRO A 22 -6.88 -2.85 -13.79
N ALA A 23 -8.08 -2.90 -13.23
CA ALA A 23 -9.13 -1.94 -13.53
C ALA A 23 -8.72 -0.48 -13.17
N MET A 24 -7.93 -0.30 -12.10
CA MET A 24 -7.36 0.99 -11.74
C MET A 24 -6.32 1.44 -12.78
N ILE A 25 -5.43 0.54 -13.21
CA ILE A 25 -4.42 0.84 -14.24
C ILE A 25 -5.10 1.24 -15.54
N GLU A 26 -6.11 0.49 -15.98
CA GLU A 26 -6.86 0.75 -17.22
C GLU A 26 -7.58 2.10 -17.16
N ALA A 27 -8.30 2.39 -16.07
CA ALA A 27 -9.00 3.65 -15.88
C ALA A 27 -8.03 4.85 -15.80
N CYS A 28 -6.93 4.71 -15.05
CA CYS A 28 -5.88 5.72 -14.97
C CYS A 28 -5.22 5.98 -16.34
N ALA A 29 -4.93 4.92 -17.11
CA ALA A 29 -4.35 5.03 -18.43
C ALA A 29 -5.29 5.70 -19.43
N ALA A 30 -6.58 5.34 -19.41
CA ALA A 30 -7.60 5.99 -20.25
C ALA A 30 -7.74 7.48 -19.94
N ALA A 31 -7.81 7.85 -18.66
CA ALA A 31 -7.89 9.25 -18.24
C ALA A 31 -6.65 10.07 -18.63
N ARG A 32 -5.45 9.49 -18.45
CA ARG A 32 -4.20 10.12 -18.93
C ARG A 32 -4.18 10.32 -20.44
N ALA A 33 -4.63 9.32 -21.21
CA ALA A 33 -4.68 9.43 -22.67
C ALA A 33 -5.65 10.54 -23.13
N ALA A 34 -6.66 10.86 -22.32
CA ALA A 34 -7.58 11.98 -22.54
C ALA A 34 -7.05 13.34 -22.04
N GLY A 35 -5.88 13.37 -21.36
CA GLY A 35 -5.34 14.58 -20.74
C GLY A 35 -6.07 15.02 -19.46
N ASP A 36 -6.92 14.17 -18.90
CA ASP A 36 -7.69 14.48 -17.67
C ASP A 36 -6.98 13.90 -16.44
N TRP A 37 -6.09 14.70 -15.88
CA TRP A 37 -5.34 14.33 -14.67
C TRP A 37 -6.24 14.20 -13.43
N ARG A 38 -7.39 14.90 -13.37
CA ARG A 38 -8.35 14.77 -12.25
C ARG A 38 -9.06 13.42 -12.31
N ALA A 39 -9.52 13.02 -13.48
CA ALA A 39 -10.09 11.69 -13.69
C ALA A 39 -9.04 10.59 -13.42
N ALA A 40 -7.77 10.80 -13.81
CA ALA A 40 -6.69 9.86 -13.50
C ALA A 40 -6.47 9.75 -11.99
N CYS A 41 -6.45 10.87 -11.25
CA CYS A 41 -6.34 10.87 -9.78
C CYS A 41 -7.53 10.18 -9.12
N ALA A 42 -8.75 10.44 -9.57
CA ALA A 42 -9.95 9.77 -9.07
C ALA A 42 -9.88 8.25 -9.26
N ALA A 43 -9.51 7.79 -10.46
CA ALA A 43 -9.29 6.37 -10.77
C ALA A 43 -8.18 5.76 -9.89
N GLY A 44 -7.09 6.49 -9.68
CA GLY A 44 -5.96 6.11 -8.81
C GLY A 44 -6.25 6.22 -7.32
N ARG A 45 -7.46 6.63 -6.94
CA ARG A 45 -7.90 6.84 -5.56
C ARG A 45 -7.03 7.88 -4.84
N ILE A 46 -6.82 9.02 -5.49
CA ILE A 46 -6.17 10.22 -4.93
C ILE A 46 -7.22 11.32 -4.79
N ASP A 47 -7.42 11.82 -3.57
CA ASP A 47 -8.23 13.00 -3.28
C ASP A 47 -7.40 14.24 -3.64
N VAL A 48 -7.90 15.03 -4.59
CA VAL A 48 -7.21 16.21 -5.11
C VAL A 48 -7.77 17.45 -4.44
N GLU A 49 -6.92 18.14 -3.70
CA GLU A 49 -7.20 19.42 -3.07
C GLU A 49 -6.26 20.47 -3.67
N VAL A 50 -6.38 20.63 -4.99
CA VAL A 50 -5.55 21.54 -5.79
C VAL A 50 -6.45 22.48 -6.58
N ASP A 51 -6.37 23.76 -6.22
CA ASP A 51 -6.97 24.87 -6.96
C ASP A 51 -5.87 25.69 -7.65
N LEU A 52 -5.76 25.55 -8.97
CA LEU A 52 -4.75 26.25 -9.76
C LEU A 52 -4.98 27.77 -9.80
N ALA A 53 -6.22 28.25 -9.61
CA ALA A 53 -6.48 29.68 -9.51
C ALA A 53 -5.94 30.22 -8.19
N ALA A 54 -6.19 29.53 -7.07
CA ALA A 54 -5.62 29.88 -5.78
C ALA A 54 -4.07 29.82 -5.79
N VAL A 55 -3.49 28.83 -6.48
CA VAL A 55 -2.02 28.77 -6.66
C VAL A 55 -1.52 29.97 -7.48
N ARG A 56 -2.22 30.35 -8.55
CA ARG A 56 -1.86 31.51 -9.37
C ARG A 56 -1.93 32.81 -8.57
N ASP A 57 -2.94 32.97 -7.72
CA ASP A 57 -3.12 34.15 -6.89
C ASP A 57 -2.11 34.22 -5.74
N GLY A 58 -1.77 33.08 -5.12
CA GLY A 58 -0.85 33.01 -3.98
C GLY A 58 0.63 32.93 -4.34
N PHE A 59 0.98 32.22 -5.41
CA PHE A 59 2.37 31.92 -5.81
C PHE A 59 2.74 32.50 -7.18
N GLY A 60 1.79 33.09 -7.90
CA GLY A 60 1.99 33.67 -9.22
C GLY A 60 1.77 32.68 -10.38
N ALA A 61 1.55 33.24 -11.58
CA ALA A 61 1.22 32.47 -12.78
C ALA A 61 2.27 31.42 -13.14
N ARG A 62 3.56 31.75 -13.05
CA ARG A 62 4.64 30.80 -13.35
C ARG A 62 4.58 29.55 -12.47
N GLN A 63 4.29 29.71 -11.18
CA GLN A 63 4.20 28.56 -10.25
C GLN A 63 2.97 27.71 -10.55
N ALA A 64 1.83 28.35 -10.86
CA ALA A 64 0.64 27.62 -11.28
C ALA A 64 0.88 26.78 -12.54
N ASP A 65 1.55 27.35 -13.54
CA ASP A 65 1.86 26.65 -14.80
C ASP A 65 2.83 25.47 -14.55
N LEU A 66 3.78 25.60 -13.62
CA LEU A 66 4.68 24.52 -13.21
C LEU A 66 3.95 23.38 -12.49
N ILE A 67 3.03 23.71 -11.57
CA ILE A 67 2.20 22.72 -10.90
C ILE A 67 1.28 22.01 -11.90
N GLU A 68 0.71 22.74 -12.86
CA GLU A 68 -0.09 22.16 -13.92
C GLU A 68 0.73 21.21 -14.80
N ALA A 69 1.98 21.56 -15.11
CA ALA A 69 2.90 20.66 -15.84
C ALA A 69 3.23 19.38 -15.04
N ASP A 70 3.44 19.48 -13.72
CA ASP A 70 3.64 18.32 -12.85
C ASP A 70 2.39 17.41 -12.84
N LEU A 71 1.18 17.99 -12.76
CA LEU A 71 -0.09 17.26 -12.78
C LEU A 71 -0.37 16.59 -14.12
N ALA A 72 -0.01 17.24 -15.24
CA ALA A 72 -0.25 16.72 -16.59
C ALA A 72 0.48 15.40 -16.87
N VAL A 73 1.63 15.16 -16.21
CA VAL A 73 2.43 13.95 -16.39
C VAL A 73 2.23 12.92 -15.27
N LEU A 74 1.40 13.21 -14.27
CA LEU A 74 1.15 12.35 -13.13
C LEU A 74 0.50 11.03 -13.56
N ALA A 75 1.08 9.91 -13.12
CA ALA A 75 0.52 8.57 -13.25
C ALA A 75 0.17 8.01 -11.87
N PRO A 76 -1.08 8.18 -11.39
CA PRO A 76 -1.51 7.79 -10.04
C PRO A 76 -1.34 6.28 -9.73
N ASP A 77 -1.62 5.43 -10.71
CA ASP A 77 -1.38 3.98 -10.68
C ASP A 77 0.11 3.63 -10.54
N LEU A 78 0.99 4.30 -11.29
CA LEU A 78 2.44 4.14 -11.21
C LEU A 78 2.98 4.63 -9.86
N LEU A 79 2.58 5.82 -9.42
CA LEU A 79 2.92 6.37 -8.12
C LEU A 79 2.57 5.36 -7.02
N ARG A 80 1.32 4.90 -6.99
CA ARG A 80 0.85 3.90 -6.03
C ARG A 80 1.61 2.58 -6.14
N TRP A 81 2.05 2.17 -7.33
CA TRP A 81 2.86 0.98 -7.54
C TRP A 81 4.18 1.05 -6.77
N HIS A 82 4.82 2.21 -6.73
CA HIS A 82 6.14 2.37 -6.11
C HIS A 82 6.13 2.79 -4.64
N LEU A 83 5.03 3.39 -4.13
CA LEU A 83 4.98 3.82 -2.73
C LEU A 83 5.25 2.66 -1.73
N PRO A 84 5.90 2.94 -0.59
CA PRO A 84 6.16 1.92 0.43
C PRO A 84 4.87 1.34 1.03
N ARG A 85 4.95 0.12 1.55
CA ARG A 85 3.84 -0.59 2.19
C ARG A 85 4.10 -0.77 3.68
N ALA A 86 3.03 -0.84 4.46
CA ALA A 86 3.10 -1.07 5.89
C ALA A 86 3.68 -2.46 6.22
N LEU A 87 4.42 -2.52 7.32
CA LEU A 87 5.25 -3.68 7.69
C LEU A 87 4.45 -4.89 8.18
N GLY A 88 5.14 -6.03 8.29
CA GLY A 88 4.59 -7.26 8.85
C GLY A 88 3.72 -8.08 7.87
N GLY A 89 4.00 -7.99 6.57
CA GLY A 89 3.31 -8.79 5.55
C GLY A 89 1.94 -8.25 5.10
N ARG A 90 1.66 -6.98 5.43
CA ARG A 90 0.50 -6.23 4.94
C ARG A 90 0.69 -5.81 3.49
N THR A 91 -0.42 -5.43 2.86
CA THR A 91 -0.44 -4.88 1.49
C THR A 91 -0.79 -3.41 1.44
N SER A 92 -1.21 -2.84 2.58
CA SER A 92 -1.61 -1.43 2.69
C SER A 92 -0.41 -0.50 2.58
N LEU A 93 -0.66 0.73 2.14
CA LEU A 93 0.34 1.79 2.09
C LEU A 93 0.95 2.03 3.47
N ALA A 94 2.26 2.34 3.51
CA ALA A 94 2.89 2.84 4.71
C ALA A 94 2.19 4.14 5.13
N THR A 95 1.95 4.32 6.41
CA THR A 95 1.05 5.36 6.91
C THR A 95 1.80 6.61 7.31
N ASP A 96 1.08 7.74 7.28
CA ASP A 96 1.55 9.02 7.80
C ASP A 96 2.86 9.52 7.16
N HIS A 97 3.06 9.17 5.89
CA HIS A 97 4.14 9.69 5.07
C HIS A 97 3.64 10.81 4.16
N ARG A 98 4.53 11.76 3.89
CA ARG A 98 4.35 12.83 2.91
C ARG A 98 5.51 12.81 1.92
N TRP A 99 5.22 13.07 0.65
CA TRP A 99 6.23 13.12 -0.42
C TRP A 99 6.07 14.39 -1.23
N LEU A 100 7.20 15.02 -1.57
CA LEU A 100 7.23 16.12 -2.53
C LEU A 100 7.30 15.55 -3.95
N LEU A 101 6.42 16.04 -4.83
CA LEU A 101 6.38 15.65 -6.24
C LEU A 101 6.71 16.87 -7.10
N SER A 102 7.73 16.75 -7.95
CA SER A 102 8.10 17.81 -8.90
C SER A 102 9.03 17.29 -10.00
N VAL A 103 8.66 17.49 -11.27
CA VAL A 103 9.51 17.19 -12.43
C VAL A 103 10.50 18.29 -12.77
N ARG A 104 10.46 19.42 -12.03
CA ARG A 104 11.33 20.57 -12.29
C ARG A 104 12.81 20.19 -12.16
N ASP A 105 13.57 20.50 -13.21
CA ASP A 105 15.02 20.50 -13.12
C ASP A 105 15.51 21.79 -12.45
N GLY A 106 16.51 21.65 -11.57
CA GLY A 106 17.15 22.79 -10.90
C GLY A 106 16.61 23.14 -9.50
N ARG A 107 17.01 24.31 -9.01
CA ARG A 107 16.76 24.75 -7.63
C ARG A 107 15.27 24.94 -7.37
N ILE A 108 14.80 24.42 -6.22
CA ILE A 108 13.50 24.73 -5.65
C ILE A 108 13.75 25.61 -4.43
N GLY A 109 13.30 26.86 -4.52
CA GLY A 109 13.39 27.85 -3.46
C GLY A 109 12.30 27.65 -2.41
N ALA A 110 12.48 28.24 -1.23
CA ALA A 110 11.52 28.15 -0.13
C ALA A 110 10.13 28.69 -0.52
N ASP A 111 10.05 29.72 -1.36
CA ASP A 111 8.78 30.33 -1.77
C ASP A 111 8.13 29.63 -2.98
N ASP A 112 8.74 28.59 -3.53
CA ASP A 112 8.18 27.86 -4.66
C ASP A 112 6.98 26.99 -4.21
N ALA A 113 5.98 26.90 -5.08
CA ALA A 113 4.88 25.95 -4.88
C ALA A 113 5.36 24.54 -5.19
N VAL A 114 4.97 23.55 -4.40
CA VAL A 114 5.27 22.12 -4.61
C VAL A 114 4.01 21.27 -4.41
N LEU A 115 3.89 20.19 -5.18
CA LEU A 115 2.88 19.18 -4.93
C LEU A 115 3.31 18.32 -3.74
N VAL A 116 2.38 18.11 -2.80
CA VAL A 116 2.58 17.25 -1.63
C VAL A 116 1.58 16.12 -1.69
N LEU A 117 2.10 14.89 -1.73
CA LEU A 117 1.31 13.67 -1.64
C LEU A 117 1.32 13.16 -0.20
N ARG A 118 0.15 12.87 0.37
CA ARG A 118 -0.01 12.32 1.72
C ARG A 118 -0.57 10.90 1.66
N ALA A 119 0.07 9.99 2.39
CA ALA A 119 -0.40 8.63 2.62
C ALA A 119 -1.55 8.58 3.66
N PRO A 120 -2.32 7.48 3.69
CA PRO A 120 -3.30 7.25 4.74
C PRO A 120 -2.69 7.32 6.15
N LYS A 121 -3.45 7.79 7.15
CA LYS A 121 -2.99 7.79 8.54
C LYS A 121 -2.98 6.40 9.22
N THR A 122 -3.75 5.43 8.72
CA THR A 122 -3.82 4.10 9.37
C THR A 122 -3.77 2.96 8.35
N VAL A 123 -3.21 1.82 8.79
CA VAL A 123 -2.93 0.66 7.94
C VAL A 123 -4.17 -0.16 7.58
N ASP A 124 -5.23 -0.04 8.40
CA ASP A 124 -6.45 -0.83 8.30
C ASP A 124 -7.59 -0.06 7.60
N GLY A 125 -7.40 1.22 7.26
CA GLY A 125 -8.45 2.02 6.61
C GLY A 125 -8.22 2.40 5.14
N SER A 126 -8.83 3.52 4.74
CA SER A 126 -8.90 3.94 3.33
C SER A 126 -7.52 4.00 2.72
N GLN A 127 -7.30 3.25 1.64
CA GLN A 127 -6.06 3.27 0.88
C GLN A 127 -6.03 4.46 -0.11
N ARG A 128 -6.72 5.55 0.21
CA ARG A 128 -6.74 6.78 -0.58
C ARG A 128 -5.55 7.66 -0.22
N LEU A 129 -4.94 8.23 -1.25
CA LEU A 129 -3.91 9.25 -1.09
C LEU A 129 -4.56 10.63 -1.13
N ARG A 130 -3.88 11.65 -0.63
CA ARG A 130 -4.30 13.04 -0.79
C ARG A 130 -3.21 13.83 -1.48
N LEU A 131 -3.59 14.72 -2.38
CA LEU A 131 -2.69 15.57 -3.15
C LEU A 131 -3.05 17.04 -2.92
N THR A 132 -2.10 17.82 -2.39
CA THR A 132 -2.26 19.25 -2.10
C THR A 132 -1.12 20.05 -2.73
N VAL A 133 -1.25 21.37 -2.75
CA VAL A 133 -0.15 22.29 -3.04
C VAL A 133 0.25 23.02 -1.77
N ARG A 134 1.55 23.10 -1.50
CA ARG A 134 2.12 23.84 -0.37
C ARG A 134 3.31 24.68 -0.84
N SER A 135 3.70 25.64 0.00
CA SER A 135 5.00 26.31 -0.13
C SER A 135 6.11 25.34 0.26
N ALA A 136 7.21 25.31 -0.50
CA ALA A 136 8.37 24.49 -0.18
C ALA A 136 8.99 24.85 1.18
N ALA A 137 8.81 26.08 1.67
CA ALA A 137 9.25 26.53 3.00
C ALA A 137 8.59 25.76 4.14
N THR A 138 7.39 25.21 3.88
CA THR A 138 6.63 24.42 4.87
C THR A 138 6.98 22.93 4.84
N ALA A 139 7.87 22.51 3.94
CA ALA A 139 8.32 21.13 3.90
C ALA A 139 9.15 20.82 5.14
N GLU A 140 8.74 19.79 5.87
CA GLU A 140 9.50 19.28 7.00
C GLU A 140 10.65 18.39 6.50
N PRO A 141 11.75 18.25 7.26
CA PRO A 141 12.89 17.44 6.85
C PRO A 141 12.51 16.00 6.47
N ASP A 142 11.51 15.42 7.13
CA ASP A 142 11.11 14.04 6.91
C ASP A 142 10.22 13.82 5.67
N TRP A 143 9.88 14.86 4.90
CA TRP A 143 9.13 14.75 3.64
C TRP A 143 10.09 14.56 2.45
N PRO A 144 10.37 13.32 2.03
CA PRO A 144 11.27 13.07 0.91
C PRO A 144 10.74 13.62 -0.41
N ASP A 145 11.66 14.15 -1.23
CA ASP A 145 11.43 14.39 -2.65
C ASP A 145 11.47 13.07 -3.41
N LEU A 146 10.37 12.72 -4.08
CA LEU A 146 10.24 11.47 -4.81
C LEU A 146 10.63 11.68 -6.30
N PRO A 147 11.66 10.98 -6.81
CA PRO A 147 12.07 11.12 -8.21
C PRO A 147 10.93 10.85 -9.21
N PRO A 148 10.83 11.65 -10.29
CA PRO A 148 9.78 11.51 -11.32
C PRO A 148 9.65 10.11 -11.93
N VAL A 149 10.74 9.32 -11.99
CA VAL A 149 10.73 7.95 -12.53
C VAL A 149 9.74 7.01 -11.83
N TYR A 150 9.33 7.33 -10.59
CA TYR A 150 8.42 6.51 -9.79
C TYR A 150 6.95 6.91 -9.87
N TRP A 151 6.62 8.02 -10.53
CA TRP A 151 5.24 8.55 -10.52
C TRP A 151 4.82 9.27 -11.80
N SER A 152 5.75 9.62 -12.69
CA SER A 152 5.48 10.35 -13.93
C SER A 152 5.51 9.42 -15.13
N ALA A 153 4.43 9.45 -15.93
CA ALA A 153 4.37 8.70 -17.19
C ALA A 153 5.44 9.14 -18.20
N ALA A 154 5.87 10.42 -18.14
CA ALA A 154 6.89 10.97 -19.03
C ALA A 154 8.32 10.55 -18.64
N HIS A 155 8.56 10.25 -17.36
CA HIS A 155 9.91 10.02 -16.83
C HIS A 155 10.20 8.56 -16.46
N VAL A 156 9.19 7.68 -16.45
CA VAL A 156 9.33 6.26 -16.10
C VAL A 156 10.39 5.51 -16.93
N GLY A 157 10.75 6.00 -18.12
CA GLY A 157 11.86 5.44 -18.91
C GLY A 157 13.22 5.46 -18.18
N GLY A 158 13.42 6.37 -17.22
CA GLY A 158 14.61 6.44 -16.38
C GLY A 158 14.72 5.33 -15.33
N LEU A 159 13.69 4.48 -15.16
CA LEU A 159 13.64 3.46 -14.12
C LEU A 159 14.77 2.41 -14.25
N ARG A 160 15.21 2.09 -15.49
CA ARG A 160 16.37 1.20 -15.70
C ARG A 160 17.63 1.77 -15.04
N ALA A 161 17.92 3.04 -15.28
CA ALA A 161 19.08 3.72 -14.70
C ALA A 161 18.95 3.84 -13.18
N ALA A 162 17.75 4.15 -12.67
CA ALA A 162 17.48 4.22 -11.23
C ALA A 162 17.70 2.86 -10.52
N HIS A 163 17.63 1.74 -11.25
CA HIS A 163 17.93 0.41 -10.73
C HIS A 163 19.35 -0.08 -11.07
N GLY A 164 20.24 0.82 -11.50
CA GLY A 164 21.63 0.54 -11.82
C GLY A 164 21.86 -0.13 -13.18
N GLY A 165 20.85 -0.17 -14.05
CA GLY A 165 20.95 -0.71 -15.40
C GLY A 165 21.39 0.30 -16.45
N THR A 166 21.59 -0.20 -17.67
CA THR A 166 21.83 0.57 -18.89
C THR A 166 20.58 0.54 -19.78
N PRO A 167 20.54 1.30 -20.89
CA PRO A 167 19.48 1.16 -21.89
C PRO A 167 19.33 -0.29 -22.38
N ASP A 168 20.42 -1.06 -22.44
CA ASP A 168 20.43 -2.40 -23.00
C ASP A 168 20.28 -3.52 -21.96
N ARG A 169 20.79 -3.33 -20.73
CA ARG A 169 20.88 -4.42 -19.73
C ARG A 169 20.51 -3.97 -18.32
N LEU A 170 19.67 -4.76 -17.65
CA LEU A 170 19.39 -4.62 -16.22
C LEU A 170 20.35 -5.51 -15.41
N PRO A 171 20.72 -5.12 -14.18
CA PRO A 171 21.50 -6.02 -13.33
C PRO A 171 20.76 -7.34 -13.09
N GLY A 172 21.47 -8.45 -13.08
CA GLY A 172 20.87 -9.78 -12.89
C GLY A 172 20.04 -10.29 -14.08
N PHE A 173 20.11 -9.60 -15.23
CA PHE A 173 19.47 -10.00 -16.46
C PHE A 173 20.46 -9.93 -17.63
N GLU A 174 20.22 -10.78 -18.63
CA GLU A 174 20.82 -10.67 -19.95
C GLU A 174 20.14 -9.56 -20.77
N THR A 175 20.73 -9.19 -21.91
CA THR A 175 20.20 -8.14 -22.81
C THR A 175 18.86 -8.50 -23.44
N ASP A 176 18.54 -9.79 -23.57
CA ASP A 176 17.23 -10.30 -24.01
C ASP A 176 16.17 -10.30 -22.90
N GLY A 177 16.53 -9.92 -21.67
CA GLY A 177 15.66 -9.89 -20.50
C GLY A 177 15.56 -11.23 -19.75
N SER A 178 16.26 -12.27 -20.19
CA SER A 178 16.36 -13.53 -19.44
C SER A 178 17.18 -13.36 -18.16
N VAL A 179 16.91 -14.20 -17.16
CA VAL A 179 17.58 -14.11 -15.85
C VAL A 179 19.03 -14.57 -15.98
N ARG A 180 19.97 -13.70 -15.59
CA ARG A 180 21.39 -14.04 -15.55
C ARG A 180 21.69 -14.90 -14.31
N PRO A 181 22.31 -16.08 -14.45
CA PRO A 181 22.65 -16.91 -13.31
C PRO A 181 23.60 -16.19 -12.35
N PHE A 182 23.36 -16.32 -11.03
CA PHE A 182 24.21 -15.70 -10.01
C PHE A 182 25.70 -16.08 -10.13
N ALA A 183 26.00 -17.31 -10.58
CA ALA A 183 27.37 -17.76 -10.82
C ALA A 183 28.11 -16.97 -11.92
N ALA A 184 27.37 -16.34 -12.82
CA ALA A 184 27.88 -15.52 -13.93
C ALA A 184 28.03 -14.04 -13.57
N TYR A 185 27.72 -13.65 -12.33
CA TYR A 185 27.98 -12.29 -11.84
C TYR A 185 29.49 -12.01 -11.90
N PRO A 186 29.93 -10.76 -12.04
CA PRO A 186 31.34 -10.43 -12.16
C PRO A 186 32.05 -10.47 -10.79
N THR A 187 33.37 -10.41 -10.80
CA THR A 187 34.21 -10.25 -9.59
C THR A 187 34.81 -8.85 -9.46
N ARG A 188 34.60 -8.00 -10.47
CA ARG A 188 35.04 -6.60 -10.53
C ARG A 188 34.01 -5.77 -11.29
N VAL A 189 33.90 -4.48 -10.98
CA VAL A 189 33.05 -3.56 -11.73
C VAL A 189 33.61 -3.40 -13.14
N ASP A 190 32.75 -3.52 -14.15
CA ASP A 190 33.07 -3.13 -15.52
C ASP A 190 32.58 -1.69 -15.75
N PRO A 191 33.48 -0.73 -16.00
CA PRO A 191 33.09 0.65 -16.28
C PRO A 191 32.19 0.80 -17.52
N ALA A 192 32.29 -0.12 -18.49
CA ALA A 192 31.47 -0.12 -19.70
C ALA A 192 30.07 -0.70 -19.46
N ASP A 193 29.86 -1.43 -18.36
CA ASP A 193 28.59 -2.04 -18.00
C ASP A 193 28.23 -1.73 -16.53
N PRO A 194 27.61 -0.57 -16.26
CA PRO A 194 27.14 -0.16 -14.93
C PRO A 194 26.34 -1.20 -14.16
N ALA A 195 25.64 -2.10 -14.83
CA ALA A 195 24.84 -3.15 -14.19
C ALA A 195 25.70 -4.12 -13.37
N THR A 196 26.98 -4.24 -13.70
CA THR A 196 27.96 -5.03 -12.93
C THR A 196 28.15 -4.54 -11.50
N ARG A 197 27.87 -3.26 -11.18
CA ARG A 197 27.97 -2.74 -9.80
C ARG A 197 26.99 -3.44 -8.86
N ALA A 198 25.71 -3.53 -9.26
CA ALA A 198 24.69 -4.19 -8.45
C ALA A 198 24.93 -5.72 -8.35
N GLU A 199 25.42 -6.33 -9.42
CA GLU A 199 25.75 -7.77 -9.44
C GLU A 199 26.95 -8.09 -8.54
N LEU A 200 28.00 -7.26 -8.58
CA LEU A 200 29.14 -7.39 -7.67
C LEU A 200 28.73 -7.12 -6.22
N PHE A 201 27.86 -6.13 -5.98
CA PHE A 201 27.28 -5.87 -4.66
C PHE A 201 26.61 -7.13 -4.10
N ASP A 202 25.67 -7.73 -4.84
CA ASP A 202 24.99 -8.97 -4.42
C ASP A 202 25.98 -10.11 -4.15
N ARG A 203 27.04 -10.24 -4.96
CA ARG A 203 28.07 -11.26 -4.79
C ARG A 203 28.87 -11.07 -3.51
N LEU A 204 29.28 -9.84 -3.21
CA LEU A 204 30.09 -9.52 -2.03
C LEU A 204 29.26 -9.62 -0.74
N ILE A 205 27.98 -9.24 -0.78
CA ILE A 205 27.04 -9.48 0.33
C ILE A 205 26.92 -10.98 0.62
N GLU A 206 26.70 -11.83 -0.39
CA GLU A 206 26.64 -13.29 -0.22
C GLU A 206 27.96 -13.88 0.33
N ALA A 207 29.09 -13.26 -0.02
CA ALA A 207 30.41 -13.64 0.48
C ALA A 207 30.70 -13.13 1.91
N GLY A 208 29.79 -12.35 2.51
CA GLY A 208 29.98 -11.77 3.85
C GLY A 208 30.89 -10.53 3.87
N ASP A 209 31.06 -9.82 2.75
CA ASP A 209 31.87 -8.61 2.62
C ASP A 209 31.00 -7.36 2.33
N PRO A 210 30.31 -6.81 3.33
CA PRO A 210 29.47 -5.62 3.15
C PRO A 210 30.27 -4.36 2.83
N VAL A 211 31.50 -4.22 3.35
CA VAL A 211 32.35 -3.04 3.09
C VAL A 211 32.76 -3.01 1.63
N GLY A 212 33.24 -4.14 1.08
CA GLY A 212 33.57 -4.26 -0.34
C GLY A 212 32.34 -4.09 -1.23
N ALA A 213 31.19 -4.63 -0.82
CA ALA A 213 29.93 -4.46 -1.55
C ALA A 213 29.57 -2.98 -1.73
N TRP A 214 29.54 -2.19 -0.65
CA TRP A 214 29.23 -0.76 -0.73
C TRP A 214 30.26 0.02 -1.55
N ALA A 215 31.55 -0.28 -1.35
CA ALA A 215 32.63 0.32 -2.13
C ALA A 215 32.47 0.07 -3.64
N ALA A 216 31.99 -1.11 -4.05
CA ALA A 216 31.71 -1.41 -5.46
C ALA A 216 30.62 -0.53 -6.08
N THR A 217 29.77 0.10 -5.26
CA THR A 217 28.77 1.08 -5.71
C THR A 217 29.26 2.53 -5.68
N GLY A 218 30.51 2.75 -5.25
CA GLY A 218 31.10 4.09 -5.11
C GLY A 218 30.78 4.78 -3.78
N ILE A 219 30.32 4.02 -2.78
CA ILE A 219 29.98 4.55 -1.45
C ILE A 219 30.88 3.91 -0.41
N GLU A 220 31.55 4.74 0.38
CA GLU A 220 32.38 4.28 1.49
C GLU A 220 31.50 3.97 2.72
N LEU A 221 31.48 2.70 3.14
CA LEU A 221 30.75 2.26 4.32
C LEU A 221 31.61 2.49 5.58
N GLN A 222 31.16 3.39 6.46
CA GLN A 222 31.82 3.72 7.71
C GLN A 222 31.19 2.92 8.85
N LEU A 223 31.84 1.83 9.26
CA LEU A 223 31.45 1.03 10.43
C LEU A 223 32.21 1.50 11.66
N ASP A 224 31.54 1.58 12.82
CA ASP A 224 32.19 2.02 14.06
C ASP A 224 33.33 1.05 14.48
N PRO A 225 34.49 1.58 14.96
CA PRO A 225 35.71 0.80 15.18
C PRO A 225 35.57 -0.36 16.18
N ASP A 226 34.61 -0.27 17.11
CA ASP A 226 34.42 -1.26 18.17
C ASP A 226 33.63 -2.50 17.72
N GLY A 227 33.17 -2.56 16.47
CA GLY A 227 32.49 -3.72 15.87
C GLY A 227 31.18 -4.14 16.56
N LYS A 228 30.74 -3.38 17.57
CA LYS A 228 29.53 -3.64 18.35
C LYS A 228 28.36 -2.84 17.79
N VAL A 229 27.97 -3.11 16.55
CA VAL A 229 26.55 -2.92 16.24
C VAL A 229 25.80 -3.88 17.17
N ARG A 230 25.11 -3.35 18.20
CA ARG A 230 24.46 -4.17 19.25
C ARG A 230 23.37 -5.11 18.70
N HIS A 231 23.02 -4.97 17.44
CA HIS A 231 22.19 -5.90 16.66
C HIS A 231 22.98 -6.37 15.44
N ASP A 232 22.95 -7.67 15.15
CA ASP A 232 23.60 -8.30 13.99
C ASP A 232 23.44 -7.45 12.69
N PRO A 233 24.47 -6.73 12.23
CA PRO A 233 24.37 -5.80 11.11
C PRO A 233 24.38 -6.48 9.73
N GLY A 234 24.59 -7.80 9.67
CA GLY A 234 24.74 -8.53 8.40
C GLY A 234 23.45 -8.62 7.58
N VAL A 235 22.28 -8.59 8.24
CA VAL A 235 20.98 -8.76 7.57
C VAL A 235 20.43 -7.45 7.00
N PRO A 236 20.47 -6.28 7.68
CA PRO A 236 19.80 -5.07 7.19
C PRO A 236 20.55 -4.34 6.06
N ILE A 237 21.89 -4.34 6.05
CA ILE A 237 22.70 -3.60 5.08
C ILE A 237 22.60 -4.20 3.66
N GLY A 238 22.39 -5.52 3.55
CA GLY A 238 22.17 -6.21 2.28
C GLY A 238 20.78 -6.00 1.67
N LEU A 239 19.83 -5.42 2.42
CA LEU A 239 18.46 -5.15 1.96
C LEU A 239 18.34 -3.82 1.21
N VAL A 240 19.32 -2.91 1.38
CA VAL A 240 19.47 -1.68 0.60
C VAL A 240 20.28 -1.98 -0.66
N LEU A 241 19.85 -1.45 -1.81
CA LEU A 241 20.65 -1.48 -3.04
C LEU A 241 21.24 -0.09 -3.33
N PRO A 242 22.53 0.17 -3.01
CA PRO A 242 23.05 1.54 -2.96
C PRO A 242 23.39 2.19 -4.32
N VAL A 243 23.11 1.51 -5.44
CA VAL A 243 23.61 1.90 -6.77
C VAL A 243 23.13 3.25 -7.29
N SER A 244 22.00 3.76 -6.80
CA SER A 244 21.41 5.04 -7.20
C SER A 244 21.63 6.15 -6.17
N LEU A 245 22.13 5.84 -4.96
CA LEU A 245 22.12 6.77 -3.82
C LEU A 245 23.00 7.99 -4.06
N ALA A 246 24.20 7.79 -4.62
CA ALA A 246 25.11 8.89 -4.93
C ALA A 246 24.51 9.87 -5.95
N ALA A 247 23.93 9.36 -7.04
CA ALA A 247 23.29 10.17 -8.06
C ALA A 247 22.06 10.92 -7.50
N GLU A 248 21.31 10.28 -6.62
CA GLU A 248 20.17 10.92 -5.97
C GLU A 248 20.58 11.99 -4.95
N LEU A 249 21.67 11.76 -4.20
CA LEU A 249 22.25 12.78 -3.33
C LEU A 249 22.72 14.00 -4.14
N ASP A 250 23.37 13.79 -5.29
CA ASP A 250 23.76 14.89 -6.19
C ASP A 250 22.54 15.66 -6.73
N ARG A 251 21.45 14.94 -7.07
CA ARG A 251 20.19 15.58 -7.49
C ARG A 251 19.62 16.46 -6.36
N LEU A 252 19.56 15.95 -5.14
CA LEU A 252 19.01 16.69 -4.00
C LEU A 252 19.93 17.83 -3.54
N HIS A 253 21.25 17.67 -3.67
CA HIS A 253 22.20 18.77 -3.52
C HIS A 253 21.94 19.89 -4.54
N ALA A 254 21.74 19.53 -5.81
CA ALA A 254 21.44 20.52 -6.86
C ALA A 254 20.09 21.23 -6.64
N ARG A 255 19.06 20.53 -6.16
CA ARG A 255 17.71 21.08 -5.94
C ARG A 255 17.58 21.90 -4.66
N TYR A 256 18.15 21.42 -3.56
CA TYR A 256 17.92 21.96 -2.21
C TYR A 256 19.21 22.35 -1.47
N GLY A 257 20.39 21.96 -1.96
CA GLY A 257 21.66 22.18 -1.27
C GLY A 257 21.85 21.25 -0.08
N ILE A 258 21.22 20.07 -0.14
CA ILE A 258 21.33 19.05 0.90
C ILE A 258 22.59 18.22 0.64
N ASP A 259 23.51 18.22 1.59
CA ASP A 259 24.75 17.42 1.54
C ASP A 259 24.67 16.12 2.36
N ALA A 260 23.62 15.95 3.18
CA ALA A 260 23.44 14.77 4.01
C ALA A 260 21.95 14.38 4.10
N LEU A 261 21.69 13.08 3.99
CA LEU A 261 20.35 12.49 3.97
C LEU A 261 20.30 11.27 4.88
N MET A 262 19.11 10.99 5.42
CA MET A 262 18.85 9.76 6.15
C MET A 262 18.27 8.70 5.23
N VAL A 263 18.93 7.56 5.19
CA VAL A 263 18.39 6.30 4.67
C VAL A 263 17.77 5.57 5.84
N TRP A 264 16.52 5.12 5.67
CA TRP A 264 15.76 4.47 6.74
C TRP A 264 14.99 3.29 6.14
N GLU A 265 15.44 2.07 6.45
CA GLU A 265 14.75 0.81 6.17
C GLU A 265 14.13 0.27 7.48
N ASP A 266 12.89 0.69 7.75
CA ASP A 266 12.11 0.27 8.92
C ASP A 266 12.84 0.39 10.26
N TRP A 267 12.40 -0.34 11.27
CA TRP A 267 13.08 -0.42 12.57
C TRP A 267 14.43 -1.18 12.50
N GLN A 268 14.90 -1.57 11.30
CA GLN A 268 16.00 -2.51 11.08
C GLN A 268 17.32 -1.81 10.67
N LEU A 269 17.25 -0.74 9.89
CA LEU A 269 18.44 0.03 9.48
C LEU A 269 18.14 1.52 9.36
N GLY A 270 18.92 2.33 10.07
CA GLY A 270 19.00 3.76 9.85
C GLY A 270 20.45 4.17 9.64
N GLY A 271 20.71 5.03 8.66
CA GLY A 271 22.06 5.50 8.39
C GLY A 271 22.08 6.83 7.66
N GLU A 272 23.16 7.57 7.86
CA GLU A 272 23.41 8.85 7.22
C GLU A 272 24.23 8.65 5.95
N LEU A 273 23.67 9.07 4.83
CA LEU A 273 24.38 9.22 3.56
C LEU A 273 24.90 10.66 3.47
N ARG A 274 26.20 10.84 3.24
CA ARG A 274 26.81 12.16 3.22
C ARG A 274 27.73 12.35 2.02
N ARG A 275 27.67 13.56 1.45
CA ARG A 275 28.57 14.02 0.41
C ARG A 275 29.87 14.51 1.03
N GLU A 276 30.98 13.93 0.61
CA GLU A 276 32.33 14.34 1.00
C GLU A 276 33.04 15.01 -0.19
N PRO A 277 34.14 15.76 0.03
CA PRO A 277 34.90 16.38 -1.06
C PRO A 277 35.40 15.39 -2.14
N HIS A 278 35.57 14.11 -1.80
CA HIS A 278 36.16 13.09 -2.68
C HIS A 278 35.29 11.85 -2.86
N GLY A 279 34.01 11.89 -2.48
CA GLY A 279 33.12 10.74 -2.61
C GLY A 279 31.85 10.87 -1.79
N VAL A 280 31.19 9.73 -1.58
CA VAL A 280 29.99 9.62 -0.76
C VAL A 280 30.24 8.59 0.33
N THR A 281 29.88 8.93 1.57
CA THR A 281 30.00 8.05 2.72
C THR A 281 28.62 7.62 3.19
N PHE A 282 28.52 6.41 3.72
CA PHE A 282 27.35 5.93 4.44
C PHE A 282 27.75 5.47 5.84
N ARG A 283 27.11 6.05 6.85
CA ARG A 283 27.37 5.75 8.26
C ARG A 283 26.09 5.23 8.91
N PRO A 284 26.01 3.94 9.27
CA PRO A 284 24.92 3.42 10.09
C PRO A 284 24.85 4.17 11.43
N LEU A 285 23.64 4.43 11.93
CA LEU A 285 23.45 5.11 13.22
C LEU A 285 22.86 4.17 14.27
N GLU A 286 23.29 4.33 15.53
CA GLU A 286 22.80 3.52 16.65
C GLU A 286 21.54 4.10 17.33
N SER A 287 21.36 5.42 17.35
CA SER A 287 20.32 6.10 18.13
C SER A 287 19.16 6.63 17.28
N ARG A 288 17.94 6.49 17.80
CA ARG A 288 16.71 7.01 17.17
C ARG A 288 16.57 8.53 17.17
N SER A 289 17.25 9.23 18.07
CA SER A 289 17.13 10.69 18.24
C SER A 289 17.59 11.47 17.01
N ASP A 290 18.56 10.94 16.28
CA ASP A 290 19.25 11.66 15.22
C ASP A 290 18.47 11.59 13.88
N TYR A 291 17.51 10.67 13.76
CA TYR A 291 16.74 10.46 12.53
C TYR A 291 15.71 11.54 12.26
N TYR A 292 15.04 12.03 13.31
CA TYR A 292 13.86 12.90 13.16
C TYR A 292 14.19 14.35 12.80
N ARG A 293 15.48 14.70 12.68
CA ARG A 293 15.92 16.09 12.44
C ARG A 293 16.58 16.32 11.09
N LYS A 294 16.77 15.26 10.31
CA LYS A 294 17.55 15.29 9.07
C LYS A 294 16.69 14.94 7.86
N PRO A 295 16.99 15.49 6.67
CA PRO A 295 16.19 15.21 5.51
C PRO A 295 16.21 13.72 5.13
N ARG A 296 15.05 13.15 4.80
CA ARG A 296 14.93 11.72 4.49
C ARG A 296 15.02 11.44 2.99
N LEU A 297 15.66 10.33 2.64
CA LEU A 297 15.65 9.80 1.29
C LEU A 297 14.34 9.04 1.03
N ALA A 298 13.77 9.19 -0.16
CA ALA A 298 12.59 8.43 -0.55
C ALA A 298 12.87 6.90 -0.55
N ALA A 299 12.03 6.14 0.15
CA ALA A 299 12.08 4.66 0.22
C ALA A 299 12.31 3.98 -1.15
N PRO A 300 11.56 4.31 -2.23
CA PRO A 300 11.72 3.64 -3.52
C PRO A 300 13.11 3.76 -4.16
N VAL A 301 13.94 4.72 -3.71
CA VAL A 301 15.31 4.92 -4.21
C VAL A 301 16.27 3.87 -3.64
N HIS A 302 16.14 3.56 -2.35
CA HIS A 302 17.11 2.71 -1.64
C HIS A 302 16.64 1.28 -1.42
N HIS A 303 15.33 1.03 -1.47
CA HIS A 303 14.78 -0.32 -1.37
C HIS A 303 15.19 -1.17 -2.59
N ARG A 304 15.41 -2.47 -2.37
CA ARG A 304 15.54 -3.43 -3.49
C ARG A 304 14.32 -3.34 -4.42
N PRO A 305 14.53 -3.28 -5.75
CA PRO A 305 13.41 -3.22 -6.71
C PRO A 305 12.57 -4.51 -6.68
N ALA A 306 11.43 -4.46 -6.01
CA ALA A 306 10.55 -5.63 -5.83
C ALA A 306 10.17 -6.30 -7.18
N ASP A 307 9.98 -5.51 -8.24
CA ASP A 307 9.65 -6.02 -9.57
C ASP A 307 10.77 -6.88 -10.16
N LEU A 308 12.02 -6.41 -10.07
CA LEU A 308 13.18 -7.17 -10.54
C LEU A 308 13.41 -8.42 -9.71
N GLU A 309 13.26 -8.33 -8.38
CA GLU A 309 13.45 -9.49 -7.50
C GLU A 309 12.36 -10.55 -7.71
N LEU A 310 11.10 -10.16 -7.92
CA LEU A 310 10.04 -11.13 -8.23
C LEU A 310 10.27 -11.83 -9.58
N VAL A 311 10.69 -11.10 -10.62
CA VAL A 311 11.00 -11.68 -11.94
C VAL A 311 12.22 -12.60 -11.86
N ARG A 312 13.32 -12.19 -11.22
CA ARG A 312 14.54 -13.02 -11.04
C ARG A 312 14.23 -14.34 -10.36
N HIS A 313 13.28 -14.36 -9.43
CA HIS A 313 12.86 -15.55 -8.70
C HIS A 313 11.71 -16.33 -9.38
N GLY A 314 11.27 -15.93 -10.58
CA GLY A 314 10.20 -16.60 -11.32
C GLY A 314 8.82 -16.53 -10.63
N LEU A 315 8.63 -15.53 -9.77
CA LEU A 315 7.39 -15.33 -9.00
C LEU A 315 6.41 -14.37 -9.67
N LEU A 316 6.87 -13.67 -10.71
CA LEU A 316 6.12 -12.75 -11.54
C LEU A 316 6.66 -12.81 -12.98
N ASP A 317 5.78 -12.98 -13.96
CA ASP A 317 6.15 -12.86 -15.37
C ASP A 317 6.31 -11.37 -15.74
N PRO A 318 7.34 -10.95 -16.49
CA PRO A 318 7.46 -9.57 -16.97
C PRO A 318 6.19 -9.03 -17.65
N ALA A 319 5.41 -9.88 -18.31
CA ALA A 319 4.16 -9.50 -18.96
C ALA A 319 3.04 -9.12 -17.97
N GLU A 320 3.14 -9.54 -16.70
CA GLU A 320 2.20 -9.21 -15.61
C GLU A 320 2.57 -7.90 -14.88
N LEU A 321 3.70 -7.26 -15.22
CA LEU A 321 4.09 -5.97 -14.64
C LEU A 321 3.14 -4.85 -15.06
N HIS A 322 3.10 -3.80 -14.24
CA HIS A 322 2.45 -2.54 -14.60
C HIS A 322 2.91 -2.08 -16.00
N PRO A 323 2.02 -1.68 -16.93
CA PRO A 323 2.38 -1.44 -18.34
C PRO A 323 3.54 -0.46 -18.55
N LEU A 324 3.58 0.64 -17.78
CA LEU A 324 4.69 1.60 -17.82
C LEU A 324 6.00 1.02 -17.29
N VAL A 325 5.94 0.19 -16.25
CA VAL A 325 7.10 -0.47 -15.63
C VAL A 325 7.62 -1.56 -16.56
N ARG A 326 6.74 -2.36 -17.16
CA ARG A 326 7.09 -3.34 -18.20
C ARG A 326 7.79 -2.66 -19.37
N ALA A 327 7.21 -1.58 -19.91
CA ALA A 327 7.78 -0.86 -21.04
C ALA A 327 9.19 -0.32 -20.72
N ALA A 328 9.42 0.17 -19.49
CA ALA A 328 10.72 0.63 -19.06
C ALA A 328 11.72 -0.52 -18.83
N LEU A 329 11.33 -1.56 -18.08
CA LEU A 329 12.25 -2.59 -17.61
C LEU A 329 12.40 -3.78 -18.59
N PHE A 330 11.34 -4.17 -19.29
CA PHE A 330 11.31 -5.32 -20.19
C PHE A 330 10.53 -4.98 -21.48
N PRO A 331 11.07 -4.09 -22.34
CA PRO A 331 10.35 -3.59 -23.53
C PRO A 331 9.98 -4.69 -24.53
N SER A 332 10.77 -5.76 -24.60
CA SER A 332 10.52 -6.93 -25.45
C SER A 332 9.44 -7.88 -24.90
N ALA A 333 9.06 -7.74 -23.63
CA ALA A 333 8.04 -8.59 -23.04
C ALA A 333 6.66 -8.24 -23.61
N PRO A 334 5.83 -9.26 -23.97
CA PRO A 334 4.53 -9.01 -24.56
C PRO A 334 3.63 -8.27 -23.58
N ALA A 335 2.80 -7.37 -24.09
CA ALA A 335 1.71 -6.81 -23.31
C ALA A 335 0.65 -7.91 -23.09
N THR A 336 0.51 -8.37 -21.85
CA THR A 336 -0.58 -9.28 -21.48
C THR A 336 -1.65 -8.50 -20.72
N PRO A 337 -2.93 -8.61 -21.09
CA PRO A 337 -4.00 -7.99 -20.33
C PRO A 337 -4.11 -8.59 -18.93
N PRO A 338 -4.38 -7.75 -17.91
CA PRO A 338 -4.73 -8.12 -16.56
C PRO A 338 -5.42 -9.47 -16.33
N ARG A 339 -4.77 -10.57 -15.92
CA ARG A 339 -5.53 -11.76 -15.48
C ARG A 339 -5.99 -11.59 -14.03
N ASP A 340 -6.98 -10.73 -13.82
CA ASP A 340 -7.50 -10.45 -12.47
C ASP A 340 -8.95 -10.87 -12.25
N ARG A 341 -9.31 -12.07 -12.72
CA ARG A 341 -10.60 -12.69 -12.42
C ARG A 341 -10.50 -13.53 -11.16
N ILE A 342 -11.38 -13.26 -10.21
CA ILE A 342 -11.60 -14.14 -9.07
C ILE A 342 -12.66 -15.17 -9.42
N GLU A 343 -12.33 -16.45 -9.26
CA GLU A 343 -13.32 -17.52 -9.40
C GLU A 343 -14.15 -17.60 -8.12
N LEU A 344 -15.34 -16.99 -8.14
CA LEU A 344 -16.27 -17.04 -7.02
C LEU A 344 -17.03 -18.37 -6.99
N ARG A 345 -17.36 -18.96 -8.14
CA ARG A 345 -18.04 -20.25 -8.22
C ARG A 345 -17.09 -21.37 -7.84
N ARG A 346 -17.23 -21.90 -6.62
CA ARG A 346 -16.33 -22.94 -6.09
C ARG A 346 -17.09 -24.03 -5.35
N GLU A 347 -16.64 -25.25 -5.58
CA GLU A 347 -17.00 -26.41 -4.77
C GLU A 347 -15.89 -26.67 -3.75
N VAL A 348 -16.26 -26.72 -2.48
CA VAL A 348 -15.32 -26.82 -1.36
C VAL A 348 -15.67 -28.02 -0.51
N PRO A 349 -14.78 -29.03 -0.43
CA PRO A 349 -15.01 -30.18 0.42
C PRO A 349 -14.94 -29.79 1.91
N VAL A 350 -15.84 -30.34 2.71
CA VAL A 350 -15.91 -30.14 4.16
C VAL A 350 -16.24 -31.46 4.84
N ARG A 351 -15.62 -31.68 6.01
CA ARG A 351 -15.92 -32.84 6.83
C ARG A 351 -17.17 -32.58 7.67
N CYS A 352 -18.22 -33.37 7.50
CA CYS A 352 -19.50 -33.21 8.17
C CYS A 352 -19.93 -34.54 8.79
N ARG A 353 -20.07 -34.61 10.13
CA ARG A 353 -20.49 -35.83 10.87
C ARG A 353 -19.73 -37.13 10.48
N GLY A 354 -18.47 -37.02 10.07
CA GLY A 354 -17.71 -38.20 9.64
C GLY A 354 -17.93 -38.59 8.17
N GLU A 355 -18.53 -37.73 7.35
CA GLU A 355 -18.62 -37.86 5.89
C GLU A 355 -18.05 -36.62 5.16
N TRP A 356 -17.69 -36.77 3.89
CA TRP A 356 -17.20 -35.67 3.05
C TRP A 356 -18.39 -35.07 2.30
N HIS A 357 -18.71 -33.82 2.60
CA HIS A 357 -19.74 -33.06 1.91
C HIS A 357 -19.10 -31.94 1.07
N VAL A 358 -19.89 -31.34 0.20
CA VAL A 358 -19.48 -30.20 -0.62
C VAL A 358 -20.25 -28.95 -0.19
N LEU A 359 -19.54 -27.84 -0.04
CA LEU A 359 -20.10 -26.50 0.02
C LEU A 359 -19.95 -25.85 -1.35
N ARG A 360 -20.98 -25.16 -1.83
CA ARG A 360 -20.92 -24.42 -3.09
C ARG A 360 -20.99 -22.93 -2.81
N HIS A 361 -19.92 -22.20 -3.12
CA HIS A 361 -19.93 -20.74 -3.12
C HIS A 361 -20.30 -20.23 -4.51
N GLY A 362 -21.15 -19.21 -4.59
CA GLY A 362 -21.58 -18.57 -5.82
C GLY A 362 -23.02 -18.08 -5.75
N ASP A 363 -23.46 -17.31 -6.74
CA ASP A 363 -24.85 -16.85 -6.86
C ASP A 363 -25.38 -16.15 -5.59
N GLY A 364 -24.51 -15.38 -4.94
CA GLY A 364 -24.82 -14.55 -3.77
C GLY A 364 -24.84 -15.32 -2.44
N ARG A 365 -24.33 -16.55 -2.38
CA ARG A 365 -24.39 -17.38 -1.17
C ARG A 365 -23.32 -18.47 -1.08
N LEU A 366 -23.13 -18.99 0.13
CA LEU A 366 -22.42 -20.24 0.40
C LEU A 366 -23.44 -21.30 0.84
N ASP A 367 -23.71 -22.27 -0.04
CA ASP A 367 -24.73 -23.29 0.16
C ASP A 367 -24.13 -24.65 0.58
N PRO A 368 -24.64 -25.27 1.65
CA PRO A 368 -24.36 -26.67 1.98
C PRO A 368 -25.22 -27.59 1.12
N VAL A 369 -24.81 -27.84 -0.12
CA VAL A 369 -25.62 -28.56 -1.14
C VAL A 369 -25.99 -29.99 -0.75
N ALA A 370 -25.29 -30.59 0.21
CA ALA A 370 -25.58 -31.91 0.75
C ALA A 370 -26.75 -31.93 1.76
N HIS A 371 -27.29 -30.77 2.16
CA HIS A 371 -28.34 -30.65 3.15
C HIS A 371 -29.58 -29.96 2.55
N PRO A 372 -30.80 -30.47 2.80
CA PRO A 372 -32.00 -29.80 2.35
C PRO A 372 -32.25 -28.51 3.17
N PRO A 373 -32.97 -27.51 2.60
CA PRO A 373 -33.17 -26.23 3.25
C PRO A 373 -33.83 -26.30 4.63
N GLU A 374 -34.72 -27.26 4.86
CA GLU A 374 -35.36 -27.48 6.16
C GLU A 374 -34.39 -27.97 7.23
N GLU A 375 -33.43 -28.84 6.89
CA GLU A 375 -32.38 -29.26 7.83
C GLU A 375 -31.51 -28.05 8.18
N VAL A 376 -31.11 -27.27 7.17
CA VAL A 376 -30.31 -26.05 7.37
C VAL A 376 -31.01 -25.06 8.29
N ARG A 377 -32.31 -24.81 8.08
CA ARG A 377 -33.11 -23.92 8.94
C ARG A 377 -33.22 -24.45 10.37
N ARG A 378 -33.50 -25.75 10.54
CA ARG A 378 -33.60 -26.39 11.85
C ARG A 378 -32.29 -26.23 12.64
N GLU A 379 -31.17 -26.56 12.01
CA GLU A 379 -29.86 -26.49 12.66
C GLU A 379 -29.46 -25.04 12.98
N GLN A 380 -29.80 -24.08 12.11
CA GLN A 380 -29.60 -22.64 12.40
C GLN A 380 -30.42 -22.16 13.60
N LEU A 381 -31.67 -22.63 13.74
CA LEU A 381 -32.49 -22.32 14.91
C LEU A 381 -31.91 -22.92 16.19
N LEU A 382 -31.47 -24.19 16.14
CA LEU A 382 -30.82 -24.84 17.27
C LEU A 382 -29.53 -24.13 17.68
N ALA A 383 -28.75 -23.66 16.69
CA ALA A 383 -27.55 -22.85 16.93
C ALA A 383 -27.86 -21.57 17.70
N GLY A 384 -28.92 -20.86 17.29
CA GLY A 384 -29.38 -19.63 17.95
C GLY A 384 -29.83 -19.85 19.40
N LEU A 385 -30.20 -21.08 19.76
CA LEU A 385 -30.57 -21.49 21.12
C LEU A 385 -29.38 -22.07 21.92
N GLY A 386 -28.15 -21.93 21.42
CA GLY A 386 -26.92 -22.42 22.08
C GLY A 386 -26.52 -23.85 21.69
N GLY A 387 -27.16 -24.44 20.68
CA GLY A 387 -26.79 -25.75 20.14
C GLY A 387 -25.46 -25.72 19.39
N GLN A 388 -24.67 -26.80 19.48
CA GLN A 388 -23.42 -26.92 18.75
C GLN A 388 -23.67 -27.18 17.27
N VAL A 389 -23.13 -26.32 16.41
CA VAL A 389 -23.12 -26.52 14.96
C VAL A 389 -21.80 -27.15 14.55
N THR A 390 -21.85 -28.21 13.74
CA THR A 390 -20.65 -28.88 13.21
C THR A 390 -20.73 -29.04 11.70
N GLY A 391 -19.60 -29.38 11.07
CA GLY A 391 -19.55 -29.70 9.64
C GLY A 391 -19.93 -28.53 8.71
N CYS A 392 -20.81 -28.78 7.75
CA CYS A 392 -21.16 -27.82 6.70
C CYS A 392 -21.69 -26.50 7.27
N LEU A 393 -22.62 -26.57 8.22
CA LEU A 393 -23.24 -25.39 8.82
C LEU A 393 -22.25 -24.58 9.66
N ALA A 394 -21.30 -25.24 10.33
CA ALA A 394 -20.24 -24.57 11.06
C ALA A 394 -19.30 -23.81 10.10
N ALA A 395 -18.99 -24.40 8.95
CA ALA A 395 -18.20 -23.74 7.91
C ALA A 395 -18.95 -22.54 7.29
N VAL A 396 -20.29 -22.63 7.10
CA VAL A 396 -21.13 -21.51 6.64
C VAL A 396 -21.20 -20.40 7.70
N ALA A 397 -21.40 -20.74 8.97
CA ALA A 397 -21.37 -19.78 10.06
C ALA A 397 -20.00 -19.10 10.15
N ALA A 398 -18.91 -19.88 10.08
CA ALA A 398 -17.56 -19.37 10.06
C ALA A 398 -17.32 -18.46 8.86
N TRP A 399 -17.82 -18.80 7.66
CA TRP A 399 -17.78 -17.96 6.45
C TRP A 399 -18.41 -16.58 6.69
N ARG A 400 -19.48 -16.53 7.50
CA ARG A 400 -20.22 -15.31 7.86
C ARG A 400 -19.73 -14.61 9.14
N GLY A 401 -18.57 -15.01 9.68
CA GLY A 401 -17.91 -14.31 10.79
C GLY A 401 -17.92 -15.05 12.13
N ALA A 402 -18.67 -16.14 12.27
CA ALA A 402 -18.66 -16.93 13.51
C ALA A 402 -17.26 -17.50 13.80
N ALA A 403 -16.96 -17.71 15.09
CA ALA A 403 -15.73 -18.38 15.48
C ALA A 403 -15.78 -19.85 15.05
N GLY A 404 -14.72 -20.33 14.39
CA GLY A 404 -14.65 -21.72 13.97
C GLY A 404 -13.69 -21.96 12.80
N PRO A 405 -13.39 -23.24 12.50
CA PRO A 405 -12.54 -23.61 11.39
C PRO A 405 -13.23 -23.33 10.05
N LEU A 406 -12.55 -22.62 9.17
CA LEU A 406 -12.97 -22.42 7.80
C LEU A 406 -12.06 -23.23 6.84
N PRO A 407 -12.62 -24.01 5.89
CA PRO A 407 -11.84 -24.74 4.89
C PRO A 407 -10.82 -23.85 4.19
N ARG A 408 -9.64 -24.41 3.87
CA ARG A 408 -8.51 -23.64 3.28
C ARG A 408 -8.93 -22.86 2.03
N ALA A 409 -9.74 -23.46 1.15
CA ALA A 409 -10.22 -22.81 -0.06
C ALA A 409 -11.07 -21.56 0.23
N LEU A 410 -11.98 -21.64 1.21
CA LEU A 410 -12.80 -20.49 1.64
C LEU A 410 -11.98 -19.45 2.40
N ARG A 411 -11.01 -19.86 3.24
CA ARG A 411 -10.07 -18.90 3.87
C ARG A 411 -9.28 -18.12 2.84
N GLN A 412 -8.82 -18.78 1.78
CA GLN A 412 -8.15 -18.11 0.66
C GLN A 412 -9.11 -17.18 -0.05
N LEU A 413 -10.30 -17.65 -0.44
CA LEU A 413 -11.30 -16.83 -1.14
C LEU A 413 -11.68 -15.57 -0.35
N ARG A 414 -11.99 -15.70 0.94
CA ARG A 414 -12.25 -14.57 1.85
C ARG A 414 -11.13 -13.55 1.80
N ARG A 415 -9.89 -14.02 1.91
CA ARG A 415 -8.71 -13.15 1.93
C ARG A 415 -8.53 -12.44 0.59
N GLU A 416 -8.74 -13.12 -0.53
CA GLU A 416 -8.67 -12.51 -1.87
C GLU A 416 -9.76 -11.43 -2.04
N VAL A 417 -11.00 -11.72 -1.61
CA VAL A 417 -12.11 -10.76 -1.63
C VAL A 417 -11.79 -9.52 -0.80
N LEU A 418 -11.40 -9.68 0.46
CA LEU A 418 -11.14 -8.55 1.35
C LEU A 418 -9.96 -7.70 0.88
N LEU A 419 -8.91 -8.30 0.30
CA LEU A 419 -7.79 -7.54 -0.29
C LEU A 419 -8.23 -6.74 -1.52
N ARG A 420 -9.10 -7.29 -2.37
CA ARG A 420 -9.67 -6.54 -3.51
C ARG A 420 -10.50 -5.36 -3.05
N VAL A 421 -11.36 -5.54 -2.04
CA VAL A 421 -12.16 -4.45 -1.47
C VAL A 421 -11.26 -3.40 -0.82
N GLN A 422 -10.23 -3.79 -0.07
CA GLN A 422 -9.30 -2.86 0.57
C GLN A 422 -8.61 -1.92 -0.45
N HIS A 423 -8.23 -2.42 -1.62
CA HIS A 423 -7.47 -1.64 -2.61
C HIS A 423 -8.31 -1.03 -3.73
N GLY A 424 -9.41 -1.68 -4.13
CA GLY A 424 -10.31 -1.22 -5.19
C GLY A 424 -11.57 -0.50 -4.69
N GLY A 425 -11.83 -0.52 -3.37
CA GLY A 425 -12.94 0.17 -2.73
C GLY A 425 -14.31 -0.26 -3.24
N SER A 426 -15.22 0.71 -3.41
CA SER A 426 -16.62 0.45 -3.75
C SER A 426 -16.81 -0.21 -5.12
N ALA A 427 -16.00 0.16 -6.12
CA ALA A 427 -16.06 -0.46 -7.44
C ALA A 427 -15.75 -1.96 -7.36
N ALA A 428 -14.66 -2.33 -6.67
CA ALA A 428 -14.30 -3.73 -6.48
C ALA A 428 -15.35 -4.52 -5.71
N LEU A 429 -15.97 -3.94 -4.67
CA LEU A 429 -17.05 -4.62 -3.96
C LEU A 429 -18.28 -4.81 -4.85
N THR A 430 -18.66 -3.79 -5.63
CA THR A 430 -19.78 -3.86 -6.58
C THR A 430 -19.60 -4.99 -7.58
N ASP A 431 -18.44 -5.05 -8.25
CA ASP A 431 -18.11 -6.10 -9.22
C ASP A 431 -18.18 -7.50 -8.60
N LEU A 432 -17.69 -7.65 -7.36
CA LEU A 432 -17.72 -8.92 -6.64
C LEU A 432 -19.14 -9.36 -6.28
N LEU A 433 -19.98 -8.42 -5.83
CA LEU A 433 -21.39 -8.69 -5.53
C LEU A 433 -22.16 -9.06 -6.80
N ASP A 434 -21.92 -8.35 -7.90
CA ASP A 434 -22.54 -8.62 -9.21
C ASP A 434 -22.08 -9.97 -9.78
N ALA A 435 -20.84 -10.38 -9.49
CA ALA A 435 -20.31 -11.70 -9.81
C ALA A 435 -20.81 -12.83 -8.87
N GLY A 436 -21.66 -12.52 -7.88
CA GLY A 436 -22.30 -13.50 -7.01
C GLY A 436 -21.55 -13.83 -5.72
N LEU A 437 -20.78 -12.90 -5.16
CA LEU A 437 -20.23 -13.00 -3.80
C LEU A 437 -21.36 -13.07 -2.76
N ASP A 438 -21.23 -13.92 -1.73
CA ASP A 438 -22.13 -13.87 -0.56
C ASP A 438 -21.93 -12.53 0.20
N PRO A 439 -22.94 -11.64 0.22
CA PRO A 439 -22.82 -10.33 0.87
C PRO A 439 -22.66 -10.46 2.39
N ARG A 440 -23.03 -11.60 2.97
CA ARG A 440 -22.86 -11.89 4.40
C ARG A 440 -21.46 -12.42 4.73
N LEU A 441 -20.50 -12.34 3.81
CA LEU A 441 -19.10 -12.62 4.09
C LEU A 441 -18.66 -11.88 5.35
N GLY A 442 -18.15 -12.66 6.32
CA GLY A 442 -17.46 -12.13 7.49
C GLY A 442 -15.95 -12.22 7.34
N ASP A 443 -15.24 -11.38 8.07
CA ASP A 443 -13.79 -11.31 8.07
C ASP A 443 -13.14 -12.30 9.05
N GLY A 444 -11.82 -12.17 9.19
CA GLY A 444 -11.05 -12.99 10.13
C GLY A 444 -11.28 -12.62 11.59
N ARG A 445 -11.83 -11.44 11.92
CA ARG A 445 -12.08 -10.86 13.26
C ARG A 445 -13.55 -10.95 13.69
N GLY A 446 -14.44 -11.47 12.84
CA GLY A 446 -15.86 -11.60 13.07
C GLY A 446 -16.71 -10.43 12.55
N GLY A 447 -16.07 -9.40 11.98
CA GLY A 447 -16.77 -8.28 11.35
C GLY A 447 -17.39 -8.68 10.01
N THR A 448 -18.48 -8.02 9.64
CA THR A 448 -19.14 -8.14 8.33
C THR A 448 -18.50 -7.21 7.28
N LEU A 449 -18.97 -7.25 6.03
CA LEU A 449 -18.56 -6.27 5.02
C LEU A 449 -18.82 -4.81 5.44
N LEU A 450 -19.83 -4.54 6.28
CA LEU A 450 -20.07 -3.20 6.84
C LEU A 450 -18.94 -2.71 7.75
N HIS A 451 -18.20 -3.62 8.40
CA HIS A 451 -17.03 -3.24 9.22
C HIS A 451 -15.86 -2.73 8.37
N HIS A 452 -15.89 -2.96 7.05
CA HIS A 452 -14.86 -2.50 6.11
C HIS A 452 -15.25 -1.20 5.40
N LEU A 453 -16.22 -0.44 5.94
CA LEU A 453 -16.75 0.78 5.35
C LEU A 453 -15.70 1.82 4.97
N ARG A 454 -14.60 1.93 5.73
CA ARG A 454 -13.56 2.90 5.42
C ARG A 454 -12.86 2.62 4.07
N ALA A 455 -12.93 1.40 3.55
CA ALA A 455 -12.46 1.09 2.20
C ALA A 455 -13.47 1.54 1.11
N LEU A 456 -14.74 1.73 1.46
CA LEU A 456 -15.85 2.03 0.56
C LEU A 456 -16.07 3.54 0.45
N ASP A 457 -15.97 4.07 -0.75
CA ASP A 457 -16.15 5.49 -1.06
C ASP A 457 -17.59 5.85 -1.47
N ASP A 458 -18.36 4.85 -1.91
CA ASP A 458 -19.78 4.93 -2.20
C ASP A 458 -20.61 4.42 -1.02
N THR A 459 -21.33 5.33 -0.37
CA THR A 459 -22.21 5.04 0.77
C THR A 459 -23.49 4.29 0.38
N ALA A 460 -23.87 4.27 -0.91
CA ALA A 460 -25.02 3.50 -1.39
C ALA A 460 -24.83 1.98 -1.18
N LEU A 461 -23.57 1.52 -1.08
CA LEU A 461 -23.27 0.13 -0.75
C LEU A 461 -23.70 -0.26 0.67
N VAL A 462 -23.86 0.70 1.60
CA VAL A 462 -24.41 0.40 2.93
C VAL A 462 -25.83 -0.13 2.77
N ALA A 463 -26.71 0.61 2.09
CA ALA A 463 -28.09 0.22 1.87
C ALA A 463 -28.16 -1.13 1.12
N ARG A 464 -27.38 -1.29 0.06
CA ARG A 464 -27.32 -2.54 -0.71
C ARG A 464 -26.94 -3.76 0.15
N LEU A 465 -25.96 -3.62 1.06
CA LEU A 465 -25.56 -4.71 1.95
C LEU A 465 -26.65 -5.04 2.97
N VAL A 466 -27.33 -4.03 3.51
CA VAL A 466 -28.43 -4.21 4.45
C VAL A 466 -29.64 -4.87 3.79
N ASP A 467 -30.02 -4.42 2.60
CA ASP A 467 -31.07 -5.04 1.79
C ASP A 467 -30.75 -6.51 1.45
N ALA A 468 -29.46 -6.83 1.33
CA ALA A 468 -28.97 -8.20 1.13
C ALA A 468 -28.91 -9.03 2.44
N GLY A 469 -29.41 -8.50 3.55
CA GLY A 469 -29.52 -9.19 4.84
C GLY A 469 -28.23 -9.20 5.65
N VAL A 470 -27.31 -8.25 5.43
CA VAL A 470 -26.16 -8.05 6.32
C VAL A 470 -26.63 -7.32 7.59
N PRO A 471 -26.46 -7.91 8.78
CA PRO A 471 -26.88 -7.29 10.03
C PRO A 471 -26.05 -6.05 10.36
N VAL A 472 -26.71 -4.90 10.50
CA VAL A 472 -26.08 -3.61 10.87
C VAL A 472 -25.57 -3.64 12.31
N ALA A 473 -26.32 -4.27 13.21
CA ALA A 473 -25.97 -4.40 14.63
C ALA A 473 -25.02 -5.58 14.94
N ALA A 474 -24.48 -6.26 13.92
CA ALA A 474 -23.51 -7.32 14.20
C ALA A 474 -22.24 -6.74 14.83
N GLY A 475 -21.81 -7.34 15.94
CA GLY A 475 -20.52 -7.07 16.57
C GLY A 475 -19.44 -8.01 16.06
N ASP A 476 -18.22 -7.51 15.91
CA ASP A 476 -17.03 -8.34 15.75
C ASP A 476 -16.68 -9.08 17.07
N ARG A 477 -15.54 -9.77 17.13
CA ARG A 477 -15.15 -10.50 18.36
C ARG A 477 -14.82 -9.63 19.57
N ARG A 478 -14.72 -8.31 19.39
CA ARG A 478 -14.60 -7.34 20.47
C ARG A 478 -15.95 -6.68 20.79
N GLY A 479 -17.05 -7.15 20.19
CA GLY A 479 -18.37 -6.55 20.33
C GLY A 479 -18.54 -5.25 19.54
N ARG A 480 -17.54 -4.85 18.75
CA ARG A 480 -17.57 -3.59 18.02
C ARG A 480 -18.49 -3.75 16.82
N THR A 481 -19.50 -2.88 16.70
CA THR A 481 -20.35 -2.81 15.51
C THR A 481 -19.62 -2.11 14.36
N ALA A 482 -20.23 -2.12 13.16
CA ALA A 482 -19.71 -1.37 12.02
C ALA A 482 -19.51 0.13 12.33
N LEU A 483 -20.37 0.71 13.18
CA LEU A 483 -20.28 2.10 13.62
C LEU A 483 -19.06 2.36 14.51
N HIS A 484 -18.79 1.47 15.48
CA HIS A 484 -17.58 1.55 16.32
C HIS A 484 -16.30 1.52 15.47
N VAL A 485 -16.24 0.59 14.51
CA VAL A 485 -15.07 0.46 13.63
C VAL A 485 -14.94 1.68 12.71
N ALA A 486 -16.04 2.18 12.15
CA ALA A 486 -16.04 3.39 11.33
C ALA A 486 -15.48 4.60 12.11
N VAL A 487 -15.95 4.83 13.34
CA VAL A 487 -15.45 5.92 14.20
C VAL A 487 -13.99 5.72 14.57
N GLY A 488 -13.65 4.55 15.12
CA GLY A 488 -12.31 4.26 15.62
C GLY A 488 -11.22 4.33 14.55
N ASP A 489 -11.57 4.01 13.31
CA ASP A 489 -10.65 4.05 12.17
C ASP A 489 -10.69 5.38 11.40
N GLY A 490 -11.52 6.36 11.79
CA GLY A 490 -11.59 7.68 11.15
C GLY A 490 -12.31 7.67 9.80
N ALA A 491 -13.52 7.11 9.78
CA ALA A 491 -14.44 7.22 8.65
C ALA A 491 -14.89 8.67 8.42
N ARG A 492 -15.31 8.96 7.19
CA ARG A 492 -15.85 10.27 6.83
C ARG A 492 -17.27 10.45 7.41
N PRO A 493 -17.73 11.69 7.67
CA PRO A 493 -19.06 11.95 8.20
C PRO A 493 -20.22 11.39 7.34
N ASP A 494 -20.08 11.36 6.01
CA ASP A 494 -21.07 10.74 5.10
C ASP A 494 -21.22 9.23 5.33
N GLN A 495 -20.13 8.52 5.59
CA GLN A 495 -20.14 7.08 5.89
C GLN A 495 -20.85 6.79 7.23
N VAL A 496 -20.61 7.64 8.23
CA VAL A 496 -21.27 7.53 9.55
C VAL A 496 -22.77 7.78 9.42
N ARG A 497 -23.18 8.84 8.71
CA ARG A 497 -24.60 9.11 8.42
C ARG A 497 -25.28 7.96 7.68
N ALA A 498 -24.59 7.33 6.73
CA ALA A 498 -25.14 6.19 5.99
C ALA A 498 -25.40 4.99 6.89
N LEU A 499 -24.52 4.69 7.86
CA LEU A 499 -24.74 3.65 8.86
C LEU A 499 -25.93 3.95 9.77
N LEU A 500 -26.01 5.18 10.28
CA LEU A 500 -27.11 5.61 11.15
C LEU A 500 -28.46 5.53 10.42
N ALA A 501 -28.51 6.02 9.18
CA ALA A 501 -29.69 5.93 8.31
C ALA A 501 -30.09 4.47 8.01
N ALA A 502 -29.11 3.55 7.98
CA ALA A 502 -29.35 2.12 7.82
C ALA A 502 -29.77 1.40 9.12
N GLY A 503 -29.94 2.13 10.24
CA GLY A 503 -30.39 1.60 11.52
C GLY A 503 -29.25 1.18 12.46
N ALA A 504 -28.04 1.71 12.30
CA ALA A 504 -26.98 1.51 13.28
C ALA A 504 -27.33 2.23 14.58
N ASP A 505 -27.24 1.51 15.69
CA ASP A 505 -27.50 2.05 17.03
C ASP A 505 -26.17 2.57 17.63
N PRO A 506 -26.03 3.89 17.86
CA PRO A 506 -24.84 4.49 18.46
C PRO A 506 -24.70 4.23 19.96
N THR A 507 -25.75 3.72 20.62
CA THR A 507 -25.79 3.46 22.07
C THR A 507 -25.26 2.09 22.46
N LEU A 508 -25.09 1.19 21.49
CA LEU A 508 -24.45 -0.10 21.73
C LEU A 508 -23.01 0.12 22.19
N THR A 509 -22.58 -0.68 23.16
CA THR A 509 -21.22 -0.68 23.66
C THR A 509 -20.46 -1.92 23.20
N ASP A 510 -19.17 -1.76 22.98
CA ASP A 510 -18.28 -2.89 22.74
C ASP A 510 -17.96 -3.65 24.04
N HIS A 511 -17.13 -4.69 23.97
CA HIS A 511 -16.76 -5.49 25.15
C HIS A 511 -15.93 -4.72 26.19
N GLU A 512 -15.35 -3.58 25.82
CA GLU A 512 -14.63 -2.69 26.73
C GLU A 512 -15.58 -1.66 27.37
N GLY A 513 -16.86 -1.64 26.96
CA GLY A 513 -17.90 -0.78 27.49
C GLY A 513 -18.00 0.57 26.79
N TYR A 514 -17.24 0.80 25.71
CA TYR A 514 -17.26 2.08 25.00
C TYR A 514 -18.36 2.12 23.95
N GLY A 515 -19.12 3.22 23.93
CA GLY A 515 -20.04 3.55 22.84
C GLY A 515 -19.35 4.24 21.66
N ALA A 516 -20.04 4.34 20.52
CA ALA A 516 -19.48 4.98 19.33
C ALA A 516 -19.16 6.47 19.54
N ALA A 517 -19.99 7.21 20.30
CA ALA A 517 -19.77 8.62 20.59
C ALA A 517 -18.58 8.85 21.54
N GLU A 518 -18.42 7.99 22.55
CA GLU A 518 -17.27 8.05 23.47
C GLU A 518 -15.95 7.80 22.74
N LEU A 519 -15.92 6.84 21.80
CA LEU A 519 -14.77 6.62 20.92
C LEU A 519 -14.48 7.84 20.04
N ALA A 520 -15.51 8.52 19.53
CA ALA A 520 -15.35 9.72 18.71
C ALA A 520 -14.78 10.88 19.54
N ALA A 521 -15.26 11.08 20.76
CA ALA A 521 -14.75 12.08 21.70
C ALA A 521 -13.28 11.85 22.05
N GLY A 522 -12.91 10.62 22.46
CA GLY A 522 -11.52 10.30 22.77
C GLY A 522 -10.58 10.46 21.56
N LYS A 523 -11.08 10.23 20.33
CA LYS A 523 -10.34 10.55 19.11
C LYS A 523 -10.23 12.06 18.90
N ALA A 524 -11.32 12.82 19.03
CA ALA A 524 -11.27 14.27 18.88
C ALA A 524 -10.28 14.92 19.85
N GLU A 525 -10.21 14.44 21.09
CA GLU A 525 -9.26 14.91 22.11
C GLU A 525 -7.82 14.52 21.81
N MET A 526 -7.56 13.24 21.45
CA MET A 526 -6.19 12.75 21.15
C MET A 526 -5.48 13.55 20.07
N TYR A 527 -6.22 14.10 19.11
CA TYR A 527 -5.67 14.80 17.96
C TYR A 527 -5.89 16.33 18.02
N ASP A 528 -6.34 16.86 19.15
CA ASP A 528 -6.47 18.31 19.38
C ASP A 528 -5.10 18.98 19.64
N GLU A 529 -4.10 18.20 20.08
CA GLU A 529 -2.77 18.73 20.43
C GLU A 529 -1.89 19.09 19.21
N ASP A 530 -2.30 18.70 17.99
CA ASP A 530 -1.62 19.09 16.72
C ASP A 530 -2.39 20.24 16.04
N GLU A 531 -2.38 21.44 16.64
CA GLU A 531 -3.15 22.66 16.24
C GLU A 531 -2.94 23.17 14.78
N LEU A 532 -2.18 22.49 13.92
CA LEU A 532 -1.77 22.98 12.60
C LEU A 532 -2.39 22.26 11.38
N ASP A 533 -3.22 21.24 11.58
CA ASP A 533 -3.85 20.51 10.46
C ASP A 533 -5.37 20.80 10.45
N GLU A 534 -5.82 21.89 9.81
CA GLU A 534 -7.25 22.26 9.59
C GLU A 534 -8.10 21.10 9.03
N GLU A 535 -7.42 20.12 8.44
CA GLU A 535 -7.90 18.89 7.85
C GLU A 535 -8.35 17.81 8.86
N TYR A 536 -8.01 17.95 10.15
CA TYR A 536 -8.37 16.99 11.20
C TYR A 536 -9.68 17.31 11.92
N ARG A 537 -10.57 18.08 11.28
CA ARG A 537 -11.97 18.24 11.72
C ARG A 537 -12.78 16.94 11.66
N GLY A 538 -12.30 15.91 10.95
CA GLY A 538 -13.01 14.65 10.73
C GLY A 538 -13.59 14.00 12.00
N PRO A 539 -12.79 13.70 13.04
CA PRO A 539 -13.33 13.12 14.28
C PRO A 539 -14.30 14.01 15.03
N ARG A 540 -14.11 15.34 14.99
CA ARG A 540 -15.05 16.31 15.58
C ARG A 540 -16.36 16.39 14.81
N GLU A 541 -16.30 16.38 13.48
CA GLU A 541 -17.48 16.34 12.62
C GLU A 541 -18.24 15.02 12.77
N VAL A 542 -17.52 13.90 12.91
CA VAL A 542 -18.11 12.60 13.22
C VAL A 542 -18.77 12.61 14.60
N LEU A 543 -18.12 13.17 15.61
CA LEU A 543 -18.70 13.35 16.95
C LEU A 543 -19.98 14.18 16.88
N ALA A 544 -19.94 15.32 16.19
CA ALA A 544 -21.11 16.19 16.02
C ALA A 544 -22.28 15.47 15.31
N VAL A 545 -21.99 14.62 14.30
CA VAL A 545 -23.00 13.79 13.64
C VAL A 545 -23.65 12.79 14.62
N LEU A 546 -22.85 12.19 15.50
CA LEU A 546 -23.36 11.24 16.50
C LEU A 546 -24.21 11.95 17.55
N GLU A 547 -23.74 13.09 18.07
CA GLU A 547 -24.48 13.92 19.04
C GLU A 547 -25.81 14.39 18.45
N GLU A 548 -25.79 14.97 17.24
CA GLU A 548 -27.01 15.41 16.53
C GLU A 548 -28.00 14.26 16.32
N TRP A 549 -27.51 13.05 16.04
CA TRP A 549 -28.37 11.89 15.87
C TRP A 549 -29.00 11.40 17.19
N MET A 550 -28.25 11.42 18.28
CA MET A 550 -28.73 10.97 19.59
C MET A 550 -29.73 11.94 20.24
N ASP A 551 -29.68 13.22 19.86
CA ASP A 551 -30.62 14.25 20.31
C ASP A 551 -31.99 14.20 19.60
N ARG A 552 -32.12 13.41 18.52
CA ARG A 552 -33.35 13.23 17.73
C ARG A 552 -34.19 12.07 18.24
#